data_AF-A0A820MIB1-F1
#
_entry.id   AF-A0A820MIB1-F1
#
_cell.length_a   1.000
_cell.length_b   1.000
_cell.length_c   1.000
_cell.angle_alpha   90.00
_cell.angle_beta   90.00
_cell.angle_gamma   90.00
#
_symmetry.space_group_name_H-M   'P 1'
#
loop_
_entity.id
_entity.type
_entity.pdbx_description
1 polymer ?
#
loop_
_entity_poly.entity_id
_entity_poly.type
_entity_poly.pdbx_seq_one_letter_code
_entity_poly.pdbx_strand_id
1 'polypeptide(L)'
;MGCAASFNALAHEKINSNEVIAITSPTIQQQELMKYKQSTPNMSSGDRCEPNFKLYILVIIILICLVTINVLISCHHNEKDVAQQLSKQLTNLNFTCYTLTDATPSSIVARANLVRWSDVFISLISRSYQRTFFCMETISYAKYNFKPIVAILAESNFQPYGALGVIS
;
A
#
# COMPACT_ATOMS: atom_id res chain seq x y z
N MET A 1 -57.32 13.95 -13.49
CA MET A 1 -56.56 14.90 -12.65
C MET A 1 -55.52 14.05 -11.93
N GLY A 2 -54.23 14.01 -12.27
CA GLY A 2 -53.30 15.05 -12.75
C GLY A 2 -52.20 15.17 -11.68
N CYS A 3 -50.89 15.12 -11.94
CA CYS A 3 -50.12 15.21 -13.19
C CYS A 3 -49.00 14.15 -13.28
N ALA A 4 -48.34 14.08 -14.44
CA ALA A 4 -47.16 13.26 -14.72
C ALA A 4 -45.89 14.14 -14.92
N ALA A 5 -44.79 13.49 -15.33
CA ALA A 5 -43.43 14.00 -15.59
C ALA A 5 -42.58 14.26 -14.32
N SER A 6 -41.42 13.61 -14.09
CA SER A 6 -40.26 13.26 -14.93
C SER A 6 -39.27 14.41 -15.11
N PHE A 7 -38.03 14.25 -14.62
CA PHE A 7 -36.84 14.91 -15.15
C PHE A 7 -35.56 14.10 -14.84
N ASN A 8 -34.77 13.83 -15.89
CA ASN A 8 -33.42 13.29 -15.80
C ASN A 8 -32.38 14.42 -15.62
N ALA A 9 -31.33 14.16 -14.84
CA ALA A 9 -30.03 14.82 -14.93
C ALA A 9 -28.99 13.85 -14.34
N LEU A 10 -28.32 13.02 -15.15
CA LEU A 10 -27.04 13.33 -15.77
C LEU A 10 -26.16 14.31 -14.97
N ALA A 11 -25.29 13.74 -14.13
CA ALA A 11 -24.06 14.39 -13.67
C ALA A 11 -22.88 13.50 -14.05
N HIS A 12 -22.31 13.72 -15.24
CA HIS A 12 -21.00 13.19 -15.60
C HIS A 12 -19.93 14.05 -14.91
N GLU A 13 -19.61 13.73 -13.65
CA GLU A 13 -18.50 14.40 -12.96
C GLU A 13 -17.17 13.76 -13.39
N LYS A 14 -16.35 14.53 -14.10
CA LYS A 14 -15.00 14.12 -14.48
C LYS A 14 -14.15 14.01 -13.23
N ILE A 15 -13.72 12.80 -12.88
CA ILE A 15 -12.64 12.60 -11.92
C ILE A 15 -11.38 13.26 -12.50
N ASN A 16 -10.98 14.38 -11.91
CA ASN A 16 -9.82 15.17 -12.34
C ASN A 16 -8.53 14.49 -11.85
N SER A 17 -7.98 13.60 -12.66
CA SER A 17 -6.73 12.91 -12.38
C SER A 17 -5.53 13.85 -12.60
N ASN A 18 -5.27 14.75 -11.65
CA ASN A 18 -4.05 15.57 -11.57
C ASN A 18 -3.87 16.22 -10.18
N GLU A 19 -3.31 15.49 -9.20
CA GLU A 19 -2.52 16.11 -8.11
C GLU A 19 -1.46 15.16 -7.53
N VAL A 20 -0.30 15.72 -7.14
CA VAL A 20 1.00 15.08 -6.85
C VAL A 20 1.85 16.11 -6.05
N ILE A 21 2.84 15.85 -5.17
CA ILE A 21 3.77 14.72 -4.93
C ILE A 21 4.08 14.60 -3.43
N ALA A 22 4.17 13.38 -2.86
CA ALA A 22 4.83 13.16 -1.55
C ALA A 22 5.49 11.77 -1.36
N ILE A 23 6.31 11.30 -2.30
CA ILE A 23 7.16 10.11 -2.06
C ILE A 23 8.44 10.55 -1.33
N THR A 24 8.46 10.44 0.00
CA THR A 24 9.67 10.61 0.81
C THR A 24 10.46 9.30 0.86
N SER A 25 11.52 9.22 0.07
CA SER A 25 12.43 8.06 0.05
C SER A 25 13.16 7.87 1.39
N PRO A 26 13.09 6.70 2.04
CA PRO A 26 13.92 6.39 3.19
C PRO A 26 15.34 5.97 2.75
N THR A 27 16.27 6.92 2.79
CA THR A 27 17.70 6.75 2.44
C THR A 27 18.47 5.94 3.51
N ILE A 28 18.07 4.69 3.81
CA ILE A 28 18.71 3.86 4.86
C ILE A 28 18.84 2.39 4.45
N GLN A 29 19.72 2.07 3.49
CA GLN A 29 20.24 0.70 3.29
C GLN A 29 21.72 0.58 2.85
N GLN A 30 22.45 1.67 2.59
CA GLN A 30 23.78 1.58 1.97
C GLN A 30 24.99 1.41 2.93
N GLN A 31 24.81 1.43 4.26
CA GLN A 31 25.97 1.41 5.19
C GLN A 31 26.37 0.03 5.75
N GLU A 32 25.55 -1.02 5.67
CA GLU A 32 25.92 -2.34 6.22
C GLU A 32 26.65 -3.28 5.24
N LEU A 33 26.52 -3.08 3.91
CA LEU A 33 27.19 -3.96 2.93
C LEU A 33 28.73 -3.82 2.86
N MET A 34 29.33 -2.85 3.56
CA MET A 34 30.78 -2.60 3.54
C MET A 34 31.60 -3.50 4.49
N LYS A 35 30.98 -4.26 5.42
CA LYS A 35 31.72 -5.03 6.45
C LYS A 35 32.04 -6.48 6.11
N TYR A 36 31.50 -7.06 5.03
CA TYR A 36 31.58 -8.51 4.78
C TYR A 36 32.81 -8.96 3.93
N LYS A 37 33.84 -8.13 3.75
CA LYS A 37 34.87 -8.36 2.71
C LYS A 37 36.24 -8.85 3.20
N GLN A 38 36.39 -9.33 4.44
CA GLN A 38 37.70 -9.72 5.01
C GLN A 38 37.68 -10.97 5.91
N SER A 39 37.32 -12.14 5.38
CA SER A 39 37.77 -13.44 5.92
C SER A 39 37.51 -14.61 4.96
N THR A 40 38.52 -14.98 4.16
CA THR A 40 38.53 -16.25 3.42
C THR A 40 39.85 -16.99 3.68
N PRO A 41 39.83 -18.19 4.29
CA PRO A 41 41.04 -18.99 4.49
C PRO A 41 41.50 -19.65 3.19
N ASN A 42 42.81 -19.85 3.04
CA ASN A 42 43.40 -20.59 1.93
C ASN A 42 43.05 -22.08 2.03
N MET A 43 42.28 -22.61 1.08
CA MET A 43 42.08 -24.05 0.90
C MET A 43 42.64 -24.51 -0.45
N SER A 44 43.21 -25.71 -0.45
CA SER A 44 43.98 -26.29 -1.55
C SER A 44 43.12 -26.73 -2.74
N SER A 45 43.76 -26.78 -3.91
CA SER A 45 43.17 -27.15 -5.18
C SER A 45 42.75 -28.63 -5.25
N GLY A 46 41.44 -28.87 -5.33
CA GLY A 46 40.85 -30.14 -5.76
C GLY A 46 39.54 -29.86 -6.52
N ASP A 47 39.45 -30.36 -7.76
CA ASP A 47 38.28 -30.45 -8.64
C ASP A 47 37.12 -29.47 -8.41
N ARG A 48 37.28 -28.26 -8.97
CA ARG A 48 36.20 -27.29 -9.08
C ARG A 48 35.19 -27.73 -10.15
N CYS A 49 34.12 -28.39 -9.71
CA CYS A 49 32.85 -28.37 -10.44
C CYS A 49 32.41 -26.90 -10.55
N GLU A 50 32.47 -26.30 -11.75
CA GLU A 50 31.98 -24.94 -11.94
C GLU A 50 30.45 -24.90 -11.71
N PRO A 51 29.95 -24.16 -10.70
CA PRO A 51 28.52 -23.98 -10.56
C PRO A 51 28.01 -23.18 -11.76
N ASN A 52 26.89 -23.60 -12.35
CA ASN A 52 26.28 -22.97 -13.51
C ASN A 52 25.76 -21.55 -13.17
N PHE A 53 26.67 -20.57 -13.16
CA PHE A 53 26.45 -19.19 -12.74
C PHE A 53 25.30 -18.51 -13.52
N LYS A 54 25.12 -18.89 -14.78
CA LYS A 54 24.01 -18.46 -15.64
C LYS A 54 22.63 -18.86 -15.10
N LEU A 55 22.50 -20.03 -14.49
CA LEU A 55 21.23 -20.50 -13.93
C LEU A 55 20.87 -19.72 -12.67
N TYR A 56 21.85 -19.42 -11.81
CA TYR A 56 21.64 -18.65 -10.58
C TYR A 56 21.21 -17.21 -10.86
N ILE A 57 21.84 -16.56 -11.85
CA ILE A 57 21.43 -15.22 -12.33
C ILE A 57 20.01 -15.26 -12.90
N LEU A 58 19.65 -16.26 -13.70
CA LEU A 58 18.30 -16.38 -14.27
C LEU A 58 17.24 -16.52 -13.17
N VAL A 59 17.49 -17.35 -12.15
CA VAL A 59 16.60 -17.53 -11.00
C VAL A 59 16.44 -16.23 -10.21
N ILE A 60 17.53 -15.48 -9.96
CA ILE A 60 17.47 -14.18 -9.27
C ILE A 60 16.68 -13.15 -10.09
N ILE A 61 16.89 -13.07 -11.41
CA ILE A 61 16.14 -12.16 -12.28
C ILE A 61 14.65 -12.52 -12.27
N ILE A 62 14.29 -13.80 -12.37
CA ILE A 62 12.90 -14.25 -12.25
C ILE A 62 12.30 -13.86 -10.89
N LEU A 63 13.02 -14.08 -9.78
CA LEU A 63 12.59 -13.68 -8.44
C LEU A 63 12.36 -12.17 -8.30
N ILE A 64 13.25 -11.34 -8.86
CA ILE A 64 13.12 -9.87 -8.84
C ILE A 64 11.96 -9.40 -9.74
N CYS A 65 11.81 -9.97 -10.93
CA CYS A 65 10.72 -9.66 -11.85
C CYS A 65 9.33 -10.12 -11.34
N LEU A 66 9.29 -11.02 -10.35
CA LEU A 66 8.05 -11.49 -9.70
C LEU A 66 7.69 -10.70 -8.43
N VAL A 67 8.44 -9.66 -8.06
CA VAL A 67 8.10 -8.80 -6.90
C VAL A 67 6.90 -7.92 -7.25
N THR A 68 5.70 -8.46 -7.06
CA THR A 68 4.46 -7.67 -7.03
C THR A 68 4.43 -6.85 -5.75
N ILE A 69 4.20 -5.54 -5.89
CA ILE A 69 4.10 -4.63 -4.76
C ILE A 69 2.74 -4.86 -4.06
N ASN A 70 2.78 -5.11 -2.76
CA ASN A 70 1.61 -5.37 -1.93
C ASN A 70 1.02 -4.05 -1.41
N VAL A 71 -0.15 -3.68 -1.89
CA VAL A 71 -0.84 -2.45 -1.52
C VAL A 71 -1.99 -2.78 -0.57
N LEU A 72 -1.96 -2.20 0.64
CA LEU A 72 -3.06 -2.31 1.60
C LEU A 72 -3.88 -1.02 1.59
N ILE A 73 -5.15 -1.12 1.22
CA ILE A 73 -6.11 0.00 1.22
C ILE A 73 -6.93 -0.09 2.49
N SER A 74 -6.67 0.81 3.43
CA SER A 74 -7.49 1.03 4.63
C SER A 74 -8.60 2.03 4.32
N CYS A 75 -9.83 1.65 4.65
CA CYS A 75 -11.02 2.49 4.49
C CYS A 75 -11.99 2.22 5.64
N HIS A 76 -13.05 3.01 5.72
CA HIS A 76 -14.20 2.72 6.56
C HIS A 76 -15.30 2.04 5.69
N HIS A 77 -16.23 1.31 6.30
CA HIS A 77 -17.14 0.44 5.54
C HIS A 77 -18.06 1.17 4.55
N ASN A 78 -18.37 2.46 4.78
CA ASN A 78 -19.14 3.29 3.84
C ASN A 78 -18.38 3.56 2.53
N GLU A 79 -17.06 3.59 2.59
CA GLU A 79 -16.14 3.93 1.50
C GLU A 79 -15.60 2.66 0.80
N LYS A 80 -16.11 1.48 1.17
CA LYS A 80 -15.69 0.17 0.65
C LYS A 80 -15.79 0.07 -0.87
N ASP A 81 -16.83 0.61 -1.49
CA ASP A 81 -17.02 0.55 -2.94
C ASP A 81 -15.95 1.37 -3.68
N VAL A 82 -15.56 2.52 -3.12
CA VAL A 82 -14.44 3.34 -3.63
C VAL A 82 -13.12 2.59 -3.48
N ALA A 83 -12.89 1.95 -2.32
CA ALA A 83 -11.71 1.11 -2.10
C ALA A 83 -11.64 -0.09 -3.07
N GLN A 84 -12.77 -0.70 -3.41
CA GLN A 84 -12.84 -1.79 -4.39
C GLN A 84 -12.57 -1.30 -5.82
N GLN A 85 -13.07 -0.13 -6.21
CA GLN A 85 -12.77 0.48 -7.51
C GLN A 85 -11.27 0.81 -7.63
N LEU A 86 -10.69 1.43 -6.61
CA LEU A 86 -9.25 1.72 -6.56
C LEU A 86 -8.40 0.44 -6.58
N SER A 87 -8.78 -0.57 -5.78
CA SER A 87 -8.16 -1.90 -5.78
C SER A 87 -8.14 -2.51 -7.18
N LYS A 88 -9.27 -2.51 -7.88
CA LYS A 88 -9.38 -3.01 -9.26
C LYS A 88 -8.47 -2.24 -10.24
N GLN A 89 -8.40 -0.92 -10.12
CA GLN A 89 -7.51 -0.10 -10.96
C GLN A 89 -6.03 -0.44 -10.71
N LEU A 90 -5.63 -0.61 -9.46
CA LEU A 90 -4.26 -0.97 -9.09
C LEU A 90 -3.92 -2.43 -9.49
N THR A 91 -4.84 -3.38 -9.35
CA THR A 91 -4.64 -4.75 -9.83
C THR A 91 -4.48 -4.81 -11.36
N ASN A 92 -5.16 -3.96 -12.13
CA ASN A 92 -4.92 -3.83 -13.58
C ASN A 92 -3.50 -3.31 -13.92
N LEU A 93 -2.81 -2.71 -12.96
CA LEU A 93 -1.40 -2.26 -13.06
C LEU A 93 -0.42 -3.27 -12.44
N ASN A 94 -0.88 -4.50 -12.15
CA ASN A 94 -0.12 -5.60 -11.51
C ASN A 94 0.27 -5.38 -10.03
N PHE A 95 -0.46 -4.52 -9.30
CA PHE A 95 -0.35 -4.45 -7.83
C PHE A 95 -1.19 -5.53 -7.15
N THR A 96 -0.64 -6.16 -6.10
CA THR A 96 -1.38 -7.09 -5.24
C THR A 96 -2.12 -6.29 -4.20
N CYS A 97 -3.46 -6.16 -4.32
CA CYS A 97 -4.24 -5.25 -3.49
C CYS A 97 -5.06 -5.99 -2.42
N TYR A 98 -4.98 -5.49 -1.19
CA TYR A 98 -5.76 -5.94 -0.04
C TYR A 98 -6.63 -4.79 0.48
N THR A 99 -7.86 -5.07 0.89
CA THR A 99 -8.75 -4.07 1.50
C THR A 99 -8.98 -4.39 2.97
N LEU A 100 -8.79 -3.37 3.80
CA LEU A 100 -8.98 -3.39 5.25
C LEU A 100 -10.09 -2.40 5.60
N THR A 101 -11.11 -2.88 6.31
CA THR A 101 -12.20 -2.05 6.86
C THR A 101 -12.20 -2.13 8.38
N ASP A 102 -12.97 -1.25 9.02
CA ASP A 102 -13.27 -1.31 10.46
C ASP A 102 -13.94 -2.62 10.89
N ALA A 103 -14.66 -3.29 9.97
CA ALA A 103 -15.31 -4.58 10.21
C ALA A 103 -14.46 -5.80 9.82
N THR A 104 -13.53 -5.67 8.86
CA THR A 104 -12.88 -6.84 8.21
C THR A 104 -11.37 -6.65 7.95
N PRO A 105 -10.50 -7.60 8.37
CA PRO A 105 -10.81 -8.76 9.21
C PRO A 105 -11.10 -8.37 10.67
N SER A 106 -11.91 -9.16 11.36
CA SER A 106 -12.30 -8.94 12.76
C SER A 106 -11.15 -9.18 13.75
N SER A 107 -10.22 -10.07 13.43
CA SER A 107 -9.05 -10.40 14.25
C SER A 107 -7.98 -9.30 14.21
N ILE A 108 -7.61 -8.78 15.38
CA ILE A 108 -6.52 -7.80 15.57
C ILE A 108 -5.20 -8.31 14.98
N VAL A 109 -4.88 -9.60 15.20
CA VAL A 109 -3.64 -10.23 14.68
C VAL A 109 -3.64 -10.25 13.16
N ALA A 110 -4.78 -10.54 12.53
CA ALA A 110 -4.91 -10.53 11.08
C ALA A 110 -4.73 -9.10 10.50
N ARG A 111 -5.31 -8.09 11.14
CA ARG A 111 -5.13 -6.67 10.76
C ARG A 111 -3.66 -6.25 10.87
N ALA A 112 -3.01 -6.56 11.98
CA ALA A 112 -1.59 -6.25 12.18
C ALA A 112 -0.68 -6.94 11.14
N ASN A 113 -0.95 -8.21 10.81
CA ASN A 113 -0.19 -8.94 9.80
C ASN A 113 -0.36 -8.34 8.40
N LEU A 114 -1.58 -7.95 8.00
CA LEU A 114 -1.81 -7.26 6.72
C LEU A 114 -0.98 -5.97 6.62
N VAL A 115 -0.98 -5.13 7.67
CA VAL A 115 -0.15 -3.91 7.69
C VAL A 115 1.33 -4.25 7.57
N ARG A 116 1.82 -5.26 8.31
CA ARG A 116 3.22 -5.69 8.27
C ARG A 116 3.65 -6.23 6.90
N TRP A 117 2.77 -6.95 6.19
CA TRP A 117 3.05 -7.52 4.87
C TRP A 117 2.85 -6.55 3.70
N SER A 118 2.13 -5.44 3.91
CA SER A 118 2.01 -4.40 2.88
C SER A 118 3.34 -3.67 2.62
N ASP A 119 3.64 -3.40 1.37
CA ASP A 119 4.76 -2.55 0.93
C ASP A 119 4.34 -1.08 0.90
N VAL A 120 3.07 -0.80 0.57
CA VAL A 120 2.45 0.53 0.57
C VAL A 120 1.11 0.49 1.30
N PHE A 121 0.86 1.48 2.15
CA PHE A 121 -0.40 1.65 2.89
C PHE A 121 -1.17 2.85 2.32
N ILE A 122 -2.34 2.61 1.73
CA ILE A 122 -3.25 3.67 1.26
C ILE A 122 -4.34 3.86 2.31
N SER A 123 -4.62 5.11 2.69
CA SER A 123 -5.69 5.47 3.62
C SER A 123 -6.76 6.30 2.92
N LEU A 124 -7.97 5.77 2.80
CA LEU A 124 -9.14 6.54 2.36
C LEU A 124 -9.72 7.31 3.54
N ILE A 125 -9.34 8.58 3.64
CA ILE A 125 -9.66 9.47 4.75
C ILE A 125 -11.02 10.13 4.51
N SER A 126 -12.00 9.74 5.32
CA SER A 126 -13.31 10.39 5.45
C SER A 126 -13.56 10.85 6.88
N ARG A 127 -14.63 11.62 7.10
CA ARG A 127 -15.09 12.00 8.44
C ARG A 127 -15.46 10.78 9.28
N SER A 128 -15.93 9.71 8.64
CA SER A 128 -16.22 8.42 9.29
C SER A 128 -14.92 7.71 9.68
N TYR A 129 -13.95 7.64 8.76
CA TYR A 129 -12.62 7.07 9.01
C TYR A 129 -11.94 7.71 10.23
N GLN A 130 -11.94 9.05 10.32
CA GLN A 130 -11.31 9.76 11.44
C GLN A 130 -12.00 9.50 12.79
N ARG A 131 -13.31 9.22 12.79
CA ARG A 131 -14.08 8.97 14.02
C ARG A 131 -13.98 7.51 14.50
N THR A 132 -13.64 6.59 13.61
CA THR A 132 -13.62 5.16 13.90
C THR A 132 -12.28 4.73 14.50
N PHE A 133 -12.33 4.23 15.73
CA PHE A 133 -11.15 3.84 16.51
C PHE A 133 -10.22 2.88 15.75
N PHE A 134 -10.76 1.84 15.10
CA PHE A 134 -9.95 0.86 14.36
C PHE A 134 -9.20 1.46 13.16
N CYS A 135 -9.79 2.43 12.46
CA CYS A 135 -9.15 3.14 11.36
C CYS A 135 -7.96 3.97 11.89
N MET A 136 -8.16 4.71 12.98
CA MET A 136 -7.13 5.50 13.64
C MET A 136 -6.01 4.67 14.28
N GLU A 137 -6.34 3.52 14.88
CA GLU A 137 -5.39 2.53 15.39
C GLU A 137 -4.54 1.96 14.25
N THR A 138 -5.18 1.58 13.14
CA THR A 138 -4.51 0.97 11.98
C THR A 138 -3.49 1.92 11.35
N ILE A 139 -3.86 3.18 11.05
CA ILE A 139 -2.92 4.13 10.43
C ILE A 139 -1.78 4.50 11.40
N SER A 140 -2.06 4.57 12.71
CA SER A 140 -1.02 4.76 13.73
C SER A 140 -0.05 3.57 13.78
N TYR A 141 -0.56 2.34 13.65
CA TYR A 141 0.26 1.14 13.56
C TYR A 141 1.07 1.07 12.25
N ALA A 142 0.51 1.48 11.11
CA ALA A 142 1.24 1.60 9.84
C ALA A 142 2.39 2.60 9.95
N LYS A 143 2.14 3.77 10.58
CA LYS A 143 3.16 4.78 10.87
C LYS A 143 4.25 4.26 11.80
N TYR A 144 3.88 3.52 12.86
CA TYR A 144 4.84 2.89 13.78
C TYR A 144 5.73 1.83 13.10
N ASN A 145 5.20 1.12 12.11
CA ASN A 145 5.94 0.15 11.29
C ASN A 145 6.67 0.81 10.09
N PHE A 146 6.81 2.14 10.07
CA PHE A 146 7.46 2.93 9.01
C PHE A 146 6.95 2.61 7.59
N LYS A 147 5.67 2.27 7.46
CA LYS A 147 5.08 1.99 6.15
C LYS A 147 4.95 3.29 5.34
N PRO A 148 5.26 3.30 4.03
CA PRO A 148 4.89 4.39 3.14
C PRO A 148 3.37 4.56 3.16
N ILE A 149 2.90 5.72 3.62
CA ILE A 149 1.47 6.04 3.70
C ILE A 149 1.11 7.01 2.57
N VAL A 150 0.07 6.66 1.81
CA VAL A 150 -0.60 7.54 0.86
C VAL A 150 -1.99 7.87 1.40
N ALA A 151 -2.23 9.12 1.76
CA ALA A 151 -3.56 9.60 2.13
C ALA A 151 -4.35 10.00 0.89
N ILE A 152 -5.64 9.63 0.84
CA ILE A 152 -6.59 10.06 -0.19
C ILE A 152 -7.82 10.57 0.55
N LEU A 153 -8.19 11.83 0.33
CA LEU A 153 -9.43 12.40 0.88
C LEU A 153 -10.63 11.84 0.10
N ALA A 154 -11.54 11.16 0.79
CA ALA A 154 -12.76 10.60 0.20
C ALA A 154 -13.93 11.61 0.12
N GLU A 155 -13.82 12.74 0.83
CA GLU A 155 -14.82 13.81 0.89
C GLU A 155 -14.16 15.13 0.46
N SER A 156 -14.71 15.82 -0.55
CA SER A 156 -14.15 17.07 -1.10
C SER A 156 -14.18 18.26 -0.15
N ASN A 157 -15.11 18.26 0.81
CA ASN A 157 -15.28 19.33 1.81
C ASN A 157 -14.81 18.89 3.21
N PHE A 158 -13.90 17.92 3.30
CA PHE A 158 -13.39 17.40 4.57
C PHE A 158 -11.91 17.76 4.76
N GLN A 159 -11.63 18.50 5.83
CA GLN A 159 -10.28 18.75 6.31
C GLN A 159 -10.01 17.87 7.54
N PRO A 160 -9.13 16.86 7.44
CA PRO A 160 -8.77 16.02 8.58
C PRO A 160 -7.97 16.83 9.61
N TYR A 161 -8.18 16.55 10.90
CA TYR A 161 -7.50 17.24 12.00
C TYR A 161 -6.52 16.32 12.77
N GLY A 162 -5.63 16.93 13.57
CA GLY A 162 -4.66 16.18 14.36
C GLY A 162 -3.68 15.39 13.50
N ALA A 163 -3.39 14.14 13.88
CA ALA A 163 -2.38 13.31 13.22
C ALA A 163 -2.68 13.01 11.74
N LEU A 164 -3.94 12.98 11.31
CA LEU A 164 -4.30 12.79 9.91
C LEU A 164 -3.99 14.01 9.05
N GLY A 165 -4.22 15.22 9.57
CA GLY A 165 -3.96 16.49 8.87
C GLY A 165 -2.47 16.82 8.65
N VAL A 166 -1.56 15.96 9.12
CA VAL A 166 -0.11 16.02 8.84
C VAL A 166 0.30 14.99 7.77
N ILE A 167 -0.62 14.10 7.39
CA ILE A 167 -0.39 12.98 6.46
C ILE A 167 -1.17 13.18 5.15
N SER A 168 -2.28 13.92 5.18
CA SER A 168 -3.10 14.36 4.03
C SER A 168 -2.52 15.57 3.31
#